data_AF-A0A6F8XIH7-F1
#
_entry.id   AF-A0A6F8XIH7-F1
#
_cell.length_a   1.000
_cell.length_b   1.000
_cell.length_c   1.000
_cell.angle_alpha   90.00
_cell.angle_beta   90.00
_cell.angle_gamma   90.00
#
_symmetry.space_group_name_H-M   'P 1'
#
loop_
_entity.id
_entity.type
_entity.pdbx_description
1 polymer ?
#
loop_
_entity_poly.entity_id
_entity_poly.type
_entity_poly.pdbx_seq_one_letter_code
_entity_poly.pdbx_strand_id
1 'polypeptide(L)'
;MLDIGGNTGALVIVTGPEWHGHEIEISPKDQDPAVRTHVAVRARHVSSGVRYTAVFPALPAGPYVIWRTATEPAGTVVVAGAAVTEIEWWHQP
;
A
#
# COMPACT_ATOMS: atom_id res chain seq x y z
N MET A 1 14.46 -0.61 3.62
CA MET A 1 14.57 0.11 4.91
C MET A 1 13.23 0.77 5.16
N LEU A 2 12.72 0.68 6.38
CA LEU A 2 11.46 1.30 6.82
C LEU A 2 11.85 2.60 7.52
N ASP A 3 11.37 3.75 7.04
CA ASP A 3 11.67 5.06 7.65
C ASP A 3 10.38 5.63 8.23
N ILE A 4 10.21 5.46 9.54
CA ILE A 4 8.99 5.77 10.27
C ILE A 4 9.37 6.65 11.46
N GLY A 5 8.67 7.77 11.61
CA GLY A 5 8.92 8.73 12.68
C GLY A 5 8.18 10.05 12.44
N GLY A 6 7.77 10.72 13.52
CA GLY A 6 7.01 11.98 13.43
C GLY A 6 5.73 11.81 12.60
N ASN A 7 5.63 12.56 11.49
CA ASN A 7 4.49 12.51 10.57
C ASN A 7 4.70 11.53 9.40
N THR A 8 5.71 10.66 9.45
CA THR A 8 5.95 9.63 8.43
C THR A 8 5.55 8.26 8.97
N GLY A 9 4.69 7.57 8.23
CA GLY A 9 4.28 6.18 8.48
C GLY A 9 4.61 5.27 7.31
N ALA A 10 4.17 4.02 7.40
CA ALA A 10 4.25 3.05 6.31
C ALA A 10 2.92 2.35 6.09
N LEU A 11 2.73 1.86 4.87
CA LEU A 11 1.57 1.07 4.48
C LEU A 11 2.03 -0.29 3.95
N VAL A 12 1.43 -1.35 4.49
CA VAL A 12 1.55 -2.72 3.99
C VAL A 12 0.17 -3.15 3.49
N ILE A 13 0.10 -3.55 2.23
CA ILE A 13 -1.10 -4.14 1.63
C ILE A 13 -0.80 -5.61 1.39
N VAL A 14 -1.50 -6.48 2.10
CA VAL A 14 -1.39 -7.95 1.96
C VAL A 14 -2.31 -8.40 0.85
N THR A 15 -1.81 -9.27 -0.04
CA THR A 15 -2.53 -9.78 -1.22
C THR A 15 -2.39 -11.31 -1.30
N GLY A 16 -3.14 -11.91 -2.23
CA GLY A 16 -2.90 -13.29 -2.67
C GLY A 16 -1.69 -13.42 -3.65
N PRO A 17 -1.23 -14.67 -3.90
CA PRO A 17 -0.14 -14.98 -4.83
C PRO A 17 -0.41 -14.58 -6.29
N GLU A 18 -1.68 -14.54 -6.69
CA GLU A 18 -2.11 -14.14 -8.04
C GLU A 18 -1.72 -12.70 -8.38
N TRP A 19 -1.53 -11.86 -7.36
CA TRP A 19 -1.08 -10.48 -7.53
C TRP A 19 0.45 -10.34 -7.60
N HIS A 20 1.23 -11.42 -7.49
CA HIS A 20 2.70 -11.32 -7.54
C HIS A 20 3.17 -10.58 -8.80
N GLY A 21 4.02 -9.57 -8.61
CA GLY A 21 4.55 -8.75 -9.70
C GLY A 21 3.60 -7.67 -10.22
N HIS A 22 2.32 -7.69 -9.86
CA HIS A 22 1.38 -6.61 -10.19
C HIS A 22 1.68 -5.38 -9.34
N GLU A 23 1.45 -4.21 -9.92
CA GLU A 23 1.61 -2.94 -9.23
C GLU A 23 0.31 -2.53 -8.54
N ILE A 24 0.45 -2.06 -7.30
CA ILE A 24 -0.62 -1.34 -6.61
C ILE A 24 -0.23 0.13 -6.57
N GLU A 25 -1.16 0.99 -6.97
CA GLU A 25 -0.99 2.43 -6.94
C GLU A 25 -1.78 3.06 -5.78
N ILE A 26 -1.19 4.07 -5.16
CA ILE A 26 -1.85 4.94 -4.18
C ILE A 26 -1.63 6.41 -4.52
N SER A 27 -2.56 7.26 -4.10
CA SER A 27 -2.38 8.73 -4.09
C SER A 27 -2.88 9.31 -2.77
N PRO A 28 -2.29 10.41 -2.26
CA PRO A 28 -2.90 11.16 -1.17
C PRO A 28 -4.32 11.61 -1.57
N LYS A 29 -5.29 11.46 -0.68
CA LYS A 29 -6.70 11.77 -0.99
C LYS A 29 -6.96 13.25 -1.27
N ASP A 30 -6.18 14.12 -0.62
CA ASP A 30 -6.35 15.57 -0.67
C ASP A 30 -5.39 16.25 -1.66
N GLN A 31 -4.81 15.48 -2.60
CA GLN A 31 -3.91 15.96 -3.65
C GLN A 31 -4.40 15.52 -5.04
N ASP A 32 -3.69 15.97 -6.08
CA ASP A 32 -3.96 15.55 -7.46
C ASP A 32 -3.88 14.01 -7.58
N PRO A 33 -4.98 13.33 -7.99
CA PRO A 33 -5.02 11.87 -8.13
C PRO A 33 -4.10 11.33 -9.24
N ALA A 34 -3.56 12.19 -10.10
CA ALA A 34 -2.53 11.81 -11.08
C ALA A 34 -1.14 11.62 -10.43
N VAL A 35 -0.91 12.18 -9.24
CA VAL A 35 0.35 12.00 -8.49
C VAL A 35 0.27 10.71 -7.70
N ARG A 36 0.67 9.61 -8.34
CA ARG A 36 0.60 8.27 -7.77
C ARG A 36 1.98 7.72 -7.40
N THR A 37 2.00 6.95 -6.32
CA THR A 37 3.12 6.06 -5.98
C THR A 37 2.71 4.64 -6.29
N HIS A 38 3.53 3.90 -7.03
CA HIS A 38 3.31 2.50 -7.33
C HIS A 38 4.32 1.61 -6.61
N VAL A 39 3.87 0.45 -6.16
CA VAL A 39 4.74 -0.59 -5.63
C VAL A 39 4.29 -1.94 -6.19
N ALA A 40 5.23 -2.70 -6.73
CA ALA A 40 4.99 -4.08 -7.12
C ALA A 40 4.79 -4.98 -5.89
N VAL A 41 3.81 -5.86 -5.95
CA VAL A 41 3.57 -6.91 -4.96
C VAL A 41 4.72 -7.92 -5.02
N ARG A 42 5.34 -8.18 -3.86
CA ARG A 42 6.45 -9.13 -3.73
C ARG A 42 6.15 -10.21 -2.71
N ALA A 43 6.65 -11.41 -2.98
CA ALA A 43 6.70 -12.50 -2.01
C ALA A 43 7.68 -12.17 -0.87
N ARG A 44 7.22 -12.37 0.36
CA ARG A 44 8.00 -12.22 1.59
C ARG A 44 7.92 -13.53 2.37
N HIS A 45 9.07 -14.12 2.62
CA HIS A 45 9.18 -15.33 3.43
C HIS A 45 9.15 -14.93 4.91
N VAL A 46 8.18 -15.45 5.65
CA VAL A 46 8.01 -15.28 7.09
C VAL A 46 7.97 -16.67 7.75
N SER A 47 8.06 -16.73 9.08
CA SER A 47 8.06 -18.01 9.80
C SER A 47 6.81 -18.86 9.57
N SER A 48 5.66 -18.22 9.25
CA SER A 48 4.39 -18.88 8.96
C SER A 48 4.17 -19.21 7.48
N GLY A 49 5.16 -19.00 6.60
CA GLY A 49 5.04 -19.24 5.16
C GLY A 49 5.37 -18.03 4.29
N VAL A 50 4.76 -17.95 3.11
CA VAL A 50 4.95 -16.83 2.17
C VAL A 50 3.77 -15.88 2.25
N ARG A 51 4.03 -14.58 2.44
CA ARG A 51 3.05 -13.50 2.27
C ARG A 51 3.36 -12.73 1.00
N TYR A 52 2.34 -12.31 0.26
CA TYR A 52 2.48 -11.45 -0.90
C TYR A 52 2.02 -10.05 -0.50
N THR A 53 2.89 -9.06 -0.68
CA THR A 53 2.65 -7.72 -0.14
C THR A 53 3.16 -6.62 -1.07
N ALA A 54 2.40 -5.54 -1.21
CA ALA A 54 2.94 -4.24 -1.59
C ALA A 54 3.30 -3.45 -0.32
N VAL A 55 4.50 -2.87 -0.29
CA VAL A 55 4.99 -2.12 0.89
C VAL A 55 5.45 -0.75 0.47
N PHE A 56 4.77 0.26 1.02
CA PHE A 56 5.13 1.66 0.93
C PHE A 56 5.86 2.04 2.23
N PRO A 57 7.21 2.10 2.22
CA PRO A 57 8.00 2.12 3.46
C PRO A 57 8.07 3.49 4.14
N ALA A 58 7.65 4.55 3.45
CA ALA A 58 7.66 5.92 3.96
C ALA A 58 6.60 6.73 3.22
N LEU A 59 5.58 7.17 3.96
CA LEU A 59 4.48 8.00 3.47
C LEU A 59 4.18 9.09 4.50
N PRO A 60 3.91 10.34 4.07
CA PRO A 60 3.28 11.32 4.94
C PRO A 60 2.00 10.76 5.55
N ALA A 61 1.78 10.97 6.83
CA ALA A 61 0.56 10.56 7.50
C ALA A 61 -0.65 11.29 6.91
N GLY A 62 -1.75 10.55 6.75
CA GLY A 62 -2.96 11.09 6.14
C GLY A 62 -3.77 10.05 5.36
N PRO A 63 -4.90 10.48 4.77
CA PRO A 63 -5.74 9.62 3.95
C PRO A 63 -5.13 9.39 2.56
N TYR A 64 -5.17 8.15 2.11
CA TYR A 64 -4.77 7.73 0.77
C TYR A 64 -5.91 7.03 0.06
N VAL A 65 -6.00 7.24 -1.25
CA VAL A 65 -6.79 6.42 -2.17
C VAL A 65 -5.90 5.29 -2.65
N ILE A 66 -6.44 4.07 -2.65
CA ILE A 66 -5.83 2.93 -3.31
C ILE A 66 -6.57 2.72 -4.62
N TRP A 67 -5.84 2.49 -5.70
CA TRP A 67 -6.41 2.43 -7.05
C TRP A 67 -6.48 0.98 -7.53
N ARG A 68 -7.62 0.61 -8.13
CA ARG A 68 -7.75 -0.67 -8.85
C ARG A 68 -7.29 -0.51 -10.30
N THR A 69 -7.61 0.63 -10.91
CA THR A 69 -7.24 0.97 -12.29
C THR A 69 -6.82 2.43 -12.39
N ALA A 70 -6.50 2.88 -13.60
CA ALA A 70 -6.22 4.30 -13.87
C ALA A 70 -7.36 5.23 -13.45
N THR A 71 -8.62 4.77 -13.42
CA THR A 71 -9.79 5.62 -13.15
C THR A 71 -10.68 5.12 -12.02
N GLU A 72 -10.49 3.89 -11.54
CA GLU A 72 -11.34 3.28 -10.51
C GLU A 72 -10.60 3.17 -9.16
N PRO A 73 -11.08 3.84 -8.10
CA PRO A 73 -10.55 3.65 -6.75
C PRO A 73 -10.99 2.29 -6.19
N ALA A 74 -10.04 1.56 -5.62
CA ALA A 74 -10.27 0.31 -4.88
C ALA A 74 -10.79 0.54 -3.46
N GLY A 75 -10.47 1.69 -2.86
CA GLY A 75 -10.86 2.08 -1.51
C GLY A 75 -9.96 3.18 -0.94
N THR A 76 -10.10 3.47 0.35
CA THR A 76 -9.27 4.46 1.06
C THR A 76 -8.70 3.89 2.34
N VAL A 77 -7.50 4.34 2.72
CA VAL A 77 -6.82 3.97 3.97
C VAL A 77 -6.22 5.21 4.63
N VAL A 78 -6.14 5.23 5.96
CA VAL A 78 -5.42 6.28 6.69
C VAL A 78 -4.06 5.73 7.14
N VAL A 79 -3.00 6.37 6.70
CA VAL A 79 -1.64 6.08 7.16
C VAL A 79 -1.36 6.92 8.40
N ALA A 80 -1.08 6.25 9.53
CA ALA A 80 -0.69 6.92 10.76
C ALA A 80 0.81 7.21 10.76
N GLY A 81 1.20 8.40 11.22
CA GLY A 81 2.61 8.75 11.45
C GLY A 81 3.20 7.88 12.55
N ALA A 82 4.51 7.65 12.49
CA ALA A 82 5.25 6.81 13.43
C ALA A 82 4.72 5.35 13.56
N ALA A 83 3.93 4.88 12.59
CA ALA A 83 3.29 3.57 12.64
C ALA A 83 3.29 2.86 11.28
N VAL A 84 3.07 1.55 11.33
CA VAL A 84 2.75 0.72 10.16
C VAL A 84 1.25 0.49 10.13
N THR A 85 0.61 0.91 9.05
CA THR A 85 -0.78 0.54 8.74
C THR A 85 -0.75 -0.72 7.86
N GLU A 86 -1.45 -1.78 8.26
CA GLU A 86 -1.61 -3.02 7.48
C GLU A 86 -3.07 -3.22 7.10
N ILE A 87 -3.33 -3.57 5.83
CA ILE A 87 -4.66 -3.91 5.32
C ILE A 87 -4.61 -5.16 4.42
N GLU A 88 -5.74 -5.86 4.34
CA GLU A 88 -5.94 -6.94 3.38
C GLU A 88 -6.52 -6.41 2.07
N TRP A 89 -6.03 -6.91 0.94
CA TRP A 89 -6.56 -6.59 -0.38
C TRP A 89 -7.84 -7.39 -0.66
N TRP A 90 -8.93 -6.68 -0.98
CA TRP A 90 -10.26 -7.27 -1.13
C TRP A 90 -10.70 -7.48 -2.59
N HIS A 91 -9.80 -7.30 -3.57
CA HIS A 91 -10.11 -7.41 -4.99
C HIS A 91 -9.43 -8.60 -5.66
N GLN A 92 -10.16 -9.27 -6.55
CA GLN A 92 -9.60 -10.27 -7.48
C GLN A 92 -8.96 -9.56 -8.68
N PRO A 93 -7.89 -10.12 -9.28
CA PRO A 93 -7.20 -9.52 -10.43
C PRO A 93 -8.08 -9.46 -11.68
#